data_AF-A0A914Q5X5-F1
#
_entry.id   AF-A0A914Q5X5-F1
#
_cell.length_a   1.000
_cell.length_b   1.000
_cell.length_c   1.000
_cell.angle_alpha   90.00
_cell.angle_beta   90.00
_cell.angle_gamma   90.00
#
_symmetry.space_group_name_H-M   'P 1'
#
loop_
_entity.id
_entity.type
_entity.pdbx_description
1 polymer ?
#
loop_
_entity_poly.entity_id
_entity_poly.type
_entity_poly.pdbx_seq_one_letter_code
_entity_poly.pdbx_strand_id
1 'polypeptide(L)'
;MAASVNKDPWIQTFPQHPDDNPSAFFLRLTILAISNYCHGRKILPPQCFKKRIIESHELYTFEKEVEGGGKELMSAILQLKHVFTTKTVSTVIFMVCGTSVDDPIESLYFNFSFDPVLQPT
;
A
#
# COMPACT_ATOMS: atom_id res chain seq x y z
N MET A 1 -27.08 -20.83 14.75
CA MET A 1 -26.95 -19.36 14.57
C MET A 1 -25.49 -19.07 14.28
N ALA A 2 -25.16 -18.74 13.03
CA ALA A 2 -23.80 -18.33 12.68
C ALA A 2 -23.64 -16.87 13.11
N ALA A 3 -22.74 -16.60 14.06
CA ALA A 3 -22.36 -15.23 14.40
C ALA A 3 -21.79 -14.58 13.14
N SER A 4 -22.43 -13.53 12.64
CA SER A 4 -21.85 -12.69 11.61
C SER A 4 -20.61 -12.04 12.20
N VAL A 5 -19.44 -12.56 11.84
CA VAL A 5 -18.17 -11.92 12.18
C VAL A 5 -18.12 -10.64 11.35
N ASN A 6 -18.73 -9.58 11.88
CA ASN A 6 -18.65 -8.25 11.32
C ASN A 6 -17.23 -7.75 11.60
N LYS A 7 -16.29 -8.19 10.76
CA LYS A 7 -14.89 -7.79 10.85
C LYS A 7 -14.84 -6.32 10.47
N ASP A 8 -14.55 -5.47 11.44
CA ASP A 8 -14.28 -4.05 11.24
C ASP A 8 -13.40 -3.86 9.97
N PRO A 9 -13.88 -3.14 8.94
CA PRO A 9 -13.14 -2.95 7.71
C PRO A 9 -11.77 -2.30 7.91
N TRP A 10 -11.59 -1.54 9.00
CA TRP A 10 -10.29 -1.07 9.43
C TRP A 10 -9.34 -2.23 9.72
N ILE A 11 -9.71 -3.14 10.61
CA ILE A 11 -8.87 -4.28 11.04
C ILE A 11 -8.58 -5.25 9.88
N GLN A 12 -9.49 -5.33 8.89
CA GLN A 12 -9.24 -6.09 7.67
C GLN A 12 -8.14 -5.45 6.79
N THR A 13 -7.97 -4.13 6.87
CA THR A 13 -7.02 -3.38 6.04
C THR A 13 -5.76 -2.99 6.79
N PHE A 14 -5.82 -2.65 8.07
CA PHE A 14 -4.69 -2.20 8.88
C PHE A 14 -4.55 -3.06 10.15
N PRO A 15 -3.36 -3.14 10.76
CA PRO A 15 -3.22 -3.69 12.10
C PRO A 15 -4.11 -2.91 13.09
N GLN A 16 -4.67 -3.61 14.08
CA GLN A 16 -5.52 -3.01 15.13
C GLN A 16 -4.75 -1.95 15.94
N HIS A 17 -3.46 -2.20 16.18
CA HIS A 17 -2.53 -1.28 16.81
C HIS A 17 -1.37 -1.00 15.83
N PRO A 18 -1.43 0.11 15.07
CA PRO A 18 -0.39 0.49 14.11
C PRO A 18 1.00 0.58 14.71
N ASP A 19 1.09 1.04 15.97
CA ASP A 19 2.35 1.27 16.68
C ASP A 19 3.05 -0.05 17.08
N ASP A 20 2.29 -1.13 17.26
CA ASP A 20 2.85 -2.46 17.57
C ASP A 20 3.49 -3.11 16.34
N ASN A 21 3.10 -2.69 15.14
CA ASN A 21 3.65 -3.20 13.88
C ASN A 21 3.70 -2.11 12.79
N PRO A 22 4.57 -1.10 12.96
CA PRO A 22 4.62 0.06 12.09
C PRO A 22 5.01 -0.33 10.67
N SER A 23 5.89 -1.32 10.51
CA SER A 23 6.31 -1.82 9.20
C SER A 23 5.16 -2.45 8.42
N ALA A 24 4.30 -3.23 9.08
CA ALA A 24 3.09 -3.76 8.43
C ALA A 24 2.08 -2.66 8.12
N PHE A 25 1.93 -1.67 9.01
CA PHE A 25 1.08 -0.51 8.75
C PHE A 25 1.55 0.27 7.51
N PHE A 26 2.82 0.68 7.46
CA PHE A 26 3.39 1.43 6.32
C PHE A 26 3.31 0.66 5.01
N LEU A 27 3.54 -0.65 5.04
CA LEU A 27 3.40 -1.49 3.86
C LEU A 27 1.97 -1.46 3.31
N ARG A 28 0.98 -1.65 4.18
CA ARG A 28 -0.44 -1.66 3.77
C ARG A 28 -0.92 -0.27 3.34
N LEU A 29 -0.44 0.78 3.98
CA LEU A 29 -0.68 2.17 3.59
C LEU A 29 -0.12 2.46 2.19
N THR A 30 1.12 2.03 1.92
CA THR A 30 1.78 2.18 0.61
C THR A 30 0.99 1.46 -0.48
N ILE A 31 0.57 0.21 -0.23
CA ILE A 31 -0.27 -0.55 -1.16
C ILE A 31 -1.57 0.20 -1.45
N LEU A 32 -2.28 0.66 -0.42
CA LEU A 32 -3.56 1.35 -0.57
C LEU A 32 -3.40 2.65 -1.35
N ALA A 33 -2.39 3.46 -1.02
CA ALA A 33 -2.14 4.73 -1.69
C ALA A 33 -1.80 4.55 -3.18
N ILE A 34 -0.86 3.65 -3.50
CA ILE A 34 -0.49 3.38 -4.90
C ILE A 34 -1.68 2.78 -5.65
N SER A 35 -2.45 1.88 -5.05
CA SER A 35 -3.64 1.29 -5.67
C SER A 35 -4.68 2.36 -6.04
N ASN A 36 -5.00 3.25 -5.10
CA ASN A 36 -5.96 4.34 -5.35
C ASN A 36 -5.43 5.34 -6.38
N TYR A 37 -4.13 5.64 -6.36
CA TYR A 37 -3.50 6.49 -7.36
C TYR A 37 -3.60 5.87 -8.77
N CYS A 38 -3.21 4.59 -8.92
CA CYS A 38 -3.33 3.87 -10.19
C CYS A 38 -4.77 3.78 -10.69
N HIS A 39 -5.74 3.54 -9.79
CA HIS A 39 -7.15 3.49 -10.15
C HIS A 39 -7.66 4.88 -10.59
N GLY A 40 -7.43 5.92 -9.78
CA GLY A 40 -7.90 7.28 -10.07
C GLY A 40 -7.31 7.87 -11.34
N ARG A 41 -6.06 7.52 -11.67
CA ARG A 41 -5.37 7.94 -12.89
C ARG A 41 -5.57 6.98 -14.07
N LYS A 42 -6.32 5.90 -13.89
CA LYS A 42 -6.56 4.86 -14.92
C LYS A 42 -5.27 4.29 -15.51
N ILE A 43 -4.24 4.16 -14.67
CA ILE A 43 -2.93 3.58 -15.06
C ILE A 43 -3.09 2.09 -15.37
N LEU A 44 -3.96 1.41 -14.62
CA LEU A 44 -4.27 0.00 -14.83
C LEU A 44 -5.76 -0.19 -15.12
N PRO A 45 -6.13 -1.29 -15.79
CA PRO A 45 -7.52 -1.64 -16.01
C PRO A 45 -8.32 -1.83 -14.70
N PRO A 46 -9.64 -1.56 -14.68
CA PRO A 46 -10.47 -1.65 -13.47
C PRO A 46 -10.44 -3.03 -12.80
N GLN A 47 -10.30 -4.11 -13.55
CA GLN A 47 -10.22 -5.48 -13.02
C GLN A 47 -8.98 -5.73 -12.15
N CYS A 48 -7.94 -4.89 -12.25
CA CYS A 48 -6.77 -4.98 -11.38
C CYS A 48 -7.06 -4.50 -9.96
N PHE A 49 -8.26 -3.99 -9.68
CA PHE A 49 -8.60 -3.39 -8.40
C PHE A 49 -9.79 -4.07 -7.74
N LYS A 50 -9.74 -4.08 -6.42
CA LYS A 50 -10.80 -4.52 -5.52
C LYS A 50 -11.23 -3.34 -4.67
N LYS A 51 -12.53 -3.03 -4.73
CA LYS A 51 -13.16 -2.02 -3.88
C LYS A 51 -13.14 -2.44 -2.41
N ARG A 52 -12.82 -1.49 -1.54
CA ARG A 52 -12.82 -1.57 -0.09
C ARG A 52 -13.57 -0.37 0.46
N ILE A 53 -14.39 -0.61 1.48
CA ILE A 53 -14.99 0.46 2.28
C ILE A 53 -14.20 0.46 3.57
N ILE A 54 -13.46 1.55 3.84
CA ILE A 54 -12.73 1.72 5.09
C ILE A 54 -13.38 2.90 5.79
N GLU A 55 -14.00 2.62 6.94
CA GLU A 55 -14.88 3.57 7.63
C GLU A 55 -15.99 4.06 6.68
N SER A 56 -15.93 5.33 6.24
CA SER A 56 -16.88 5.96 5.31
C SER A 56 -16.28 6.25 3.93
N HIS A 57 -15.06 5.77 3.66
CA HIS A 57 -14.34 6.03 2.41
C HIS A 57 -14.32 4.82 1.50
N GLU A 58 -14.67 5.05 0.24
CA GLU A 58 -14.51 4.08 -0.84
C GLU A 58 -13.08 4.17 -1.39
N LEU A 59 -12.33 3.08 -1.21
CA LEU A 59 -10.93 2.98 -1.60
C LEU A 59 -10.69 1.71 -2.41
N TYR A 60 -9.58 1.67 -3.12
CA TYR A 60 -9.22 0.57 -4.02
C TYR A 60 -7.90 -0.06 -3.58
N THR A 61 -7.82 -1.38 -3.61
CA THR A 61 -6.57 -2.15 -3.42
C THR A 61 -6.35 -3.04 -4.63
N PHE A 62 -5.12 -3.44 -4.95
CA PHE A 62 -4.89 -4.38 -6.05
C PHE A 62 -5.58 -5.74 -5.79
N GLU A 63 -6.25 -6.27 -6.81
CA GLU A 63 -6.83 -7.61 -6.79
C GLU A 63 -5.72 -8.65 -7.04
N LYS A 64 -5.57 -9.61 -6.12
CA LYS A 64 -4.43 -10.54 -6.11
C LYS A 64 -4.60 -11.70 -7.08
N GLU A 65 -5.86 -12.03 -7.38
CA GLU A 65 -6.23 -13.17 -8.22
C GLU A 65 -6.24 -12.84 -9.71
N VAL A 66 -6.16 -11.56 -10.09
CA VAL A 66 -6.15 -11.12 -11.48
C VAL A 66 -4.72 -10.97 -11.95
N GLU A 67 -4.33 -11.74 -12.97
CA GLU A 67 -3.01 -11.60 -13.61
C GLU A 67 -2.88 -10.26 -14.33
N GLY A 68 -1.67 -9.69 -14.29
CA GLY A 68 -1.31 -8.41 -14.90
C GLY A 68 -0.65 -7.44 -13.92
N GLY A 69 -0.52 -6.18 -14.37
CA GLY A 69 0.28 -5.15 -13.69
C GLY A 69 -0.10 -4.90 -12.23
N GLY A 70 -1.37 -5.08 -11.85
CA GLY A 70 -1.81 -4.93 -10.44
C GLY A 70 -1.17 -5.96 -9.50
N LYS A 71 -1.08 -7.23 -9.93
CA LYS A 71 -0.44 -8.32 -9.18
C LYS A 71 1.07 -8.14 -9.10
N GLU A 72 1.68 -7.71 -10.20
CA GLU A 72 3.12 -7.42 -10.27
C GLU A 72 3.51 -6.26 -9.35
N LEU A 73 2.77 -5.15 -9.39
CA LEU A 73 2.97 -4.02 -8.48
C LEU A 73 2.75 -4.41 -7.01
N MET A 74 1.68 -5.15 -6.71
CA MET A 74 1.45 -5.67 -5.36
C MET A 74 2.65 -6.52 -4.88
N SER A 75 3.17 -7.41 -5.73
CA SER A 75 4.34 -8.24 -5.41
C SER A 75 5.59 -7.38 -5.15
N ALA A 76 5.85 -6.38 -6.01
CA ALA A 76 6.98 -5.46 -5.84
C ALA A 76 6.88 -4.65 -4.53
N ILE A 77 5.70 -4.13 -4.21
CA ILE A 77 5.49 -3.38 -2.96
C ILE A 77 5.66 -4.30 -1.74
N LEU A 78 5.19 -5.56 -1.80
CA LEU A 78 5.37 -6.51 -0.70
C LEU A 78 6.84 -6.79 -0.36
N GLN A 79 7.76 -6.69 -1.34
CA GLN A 79 9.20 -6.83 -1.09
C GLN A 79 9.76 -5.68 -0.23
N LEU A 80 9.10 -4.52 -0.21
CA LEU A 80 9.45 -3.39 0.66
C LEU A 80 9.22 -3.69 2.15
N LYS A 81 8.55 -4.79 2.50
CA LYS A 81 8.37 -5.19 3.91
C LYS A 81 9.71 -5.29 4.65
N HIS A 82 10.74 -5.87 4.04
CA HIS A 82 12.05 -6.01 4.67
C HIS A 82 12.70 -4.64 4.89
N VAL A 83 12.53 -3.75 3.93
CA VAL A 83 13.00 -2.37 3.98
C VAL A 83 12.34 -1.58 5.11
N PHE A 84 11.02 -1.70 5.27
CA PHE A 84 10.30 -1.06 6.38
C PHE A 84 10.60 -1.69 7.74
N THR A 85 10.94 -2.98 7.78
CA THR A 85 11.34 -3.67 9.02
C THR A 85 12.71 -3.20 9.49
N THR A 86 13.66 -3.05 8.56
CA THR A 86 15.04 -2.64 8.86
C THR A 86 15.19 -1.14 9.10
N LYS A 87 14.13 -0.34 8.86
CA LYS A 87 14.13 1.12 9.02
C LYS A 87 15.23 1.80 8.19
N THR A 88 15.61 1.21 7.05
CA THR A 88 16.76 1.64 6.24
C THR A 88 16.40 2.58 5.09
N VAL A 89 15.13 2.65 4.70
CA VAL A 89 14.68 3.52 3.60
C VAL A 89 13.73 4.57 4.13
N SER A 90 14.15 5.83 3.98
CA SER A 90 13.36 7.01 4.33
C SER A 90 12.38 7.41 3.24
N THR A 91 12.59 6.98 1.99
CA THR A 91 11.77 7.45 0.86
C THR A 91 11.50 6.33 -0.14
N VAL A 92 10.23 6.11 -0.45
CA VAL A 92 9.79 5.29 -1.58
C VAL A 92 9.13 6.21 -2.60
N ILE A 93 9.52 6.08 -3.87
CA ILE A 93 8.98 6.90 -4.96
C ILE A 93 8.28 5.98 -5.94
N PHE A 94 7.01 6.23 -6.20
CA PHE A 94 6.28 5.62 -7.30
C PHE A 94 6.22 6.62 -8.45
N MET A 95 6.79 6.27 -9.60
CA MET A 95 6.88 7.15 -10.76
C MET A 95 6.04 6.61 -11.91
N VAL A 96 5.34 7.51 -12.59
CA VAL A 96 4.71 7.25 -13.88
C VAL A 96 5.61 7.90 -14.92
N CYS A 97 6.20 7.07 -15.77
CA CYS A 97 7.14 7.49 -16.79
C CYS A 97 6.48 7.46 -18.17
N GLY A 98 6.99 8.28 -19.09
CA GLY A 98 6.63 8.25 -20.50
C GLY A 98 7.24 7.04 -21.19
N THR A 99 8.08 7.28 -22.21
CA THR A 99 8.74 6.19 -22.94
C THR A 99 9.97 5.64 -22.24
N SER A 100 10.50 6.35 -21.23
CA SER A 100 11.72 5.96 -20.50
C SER A 100 11.69 6.41 -19.05
N VAL A 101 12.49 5.78 -18.20
CA VAL A 101 12.60 6.11 -16.76
C VAL A 101 13.09 7.54 -16.53
N ASP A 102 13.88 8.09 -17.46
CA ASP A 102 14.43 9.45 -17.39
C ASP A 102 13.40 10.54 -17.79
N ASP A 103 12.18 10.13 -18.17
CA ASP A 103 11.07 11.01 -18.53
C ASP A 103 9.87 10.81 -17.57
N PRO A 104 9.99 11.24 -16.29
CA PRO A 104 8.92 11.13 -15.33
C PRO A 104 7.80 12.14 -15.65
N ILE A 105 6.59 11.62 -15.85
CA ILE A 105 5.38 12.43 -16.06
C ILE A 105 4.80 12.83 -14.71
N GLU A 106 4.71 11.88 -13.77
CA GLU A 106 4.20 12.12 -12.42
C GLU A 106 4.96 11.27 -11.39
N SER A 107 5.01 11.74 -10.14
CA SER A 107 5.68 11.03 -9.05
C SER A 107 4.90 11.17 -7.74
N LEU A 108 4.78 10.05 -7.02
CA LEU A 108 4.21 9.98 -5.69
C LEU A 108 5.30 9.60 -4.69
N TYR A 109 5.55 10.50 -3.74
CA TYR A 109 6.60 10.36 -2.74
C TYR A 109 6.01 9.89 -1.41
N PHE A 110 6.55 8.81 -0.88
CA PHE A 110 6.29 8.32 0.46
C PHE A 110 7.52 8.56 1.32
N ASN A 111 7.46 9.57 2.19
CA ASN A 111 8.53 9.88 3.11
C ASN A 111 8.22 9.27 4.48
N PHE A 112 9.12 8.41 4.95
CA PHE A 112 9.05 7.70 6.20
C PHE A 112 10.10 8.27 7.16
N SER A 113 9.65 8.70 8.33
CA SER A 113 10.51 9.04 9.46
C SER A 113 10.44 7.91 10.48
N PHE A 114 11.59 7.35 10.83
CA PHE A 114 11.69 6.40 11.93
C PHE A 114 12.15 7.15 13.17
N ASP A 115 11.33 7.15 14.21
CA ASP A 115 11.69 7.77 15.48
C ASP A 115 12.88 7.00 16.11
N PRO A 116 14.02 7.66 16.40
CA PRO A 116 15.16 7.02 17.07
C PRO A 116 14.87 6.60 18.52
N VAL A 117 13.79 7.06 19.15
CA VAL A 117 13.56 6.93 20.60
C VAL A 117 13.05 5.54 21.04
N LEU A 118 12.77 4.61 20.12
CA LEU A 118 12.35 3.24 20.42
C LEU A 118 13.38 2.19 19.98
N GLN A 119 14.66 2.39 20.30
CA GLN A 119 15.61 1.28 20.32
C GLN A 119 15.62 0.69 21.74
N PRO A 120 15.27 -0.59 21.93
CA PRO A 120 15.49 -1.24 23.21
C PRO A 120 17.00 -1.26 23.46
N THR A 121 17.42 -0.64 24.56
CA THR A 121 18.74 -0.87 25.17
C THR A 121 18.95 -2.33 25.50
#